data_AF-A0A368KXJ9-F1
#
_entry.id   AF-A0A368KXJ9-F1
#
_cell.length_a   1.000
_cell.length_b   1.000
_cell.length_c   1.000
_cell.angle_alpha   90.00
_cell.angle_beta   90.00
_cell.angle_gamma   90.00
#
_symmetry.space_group_name_H-M   'P 1'
#
loop_
_entity.id
_entity.type
_entity.pdbx_description
1 polymer ?
#
loop_
_entity_poly.entity_id
_entity_poly.type
_entity_poly.pdbx_seq_one_letter_code
_entity_poly.pdbx_strand_id
1 'polypeptide(L)'
;MSSLASKPQFLICGLLTAAILLFSQPLWGQEKIPWRTGIELDKQLQRPFDLTWDSVPLRDGLHSISQTQGVAIFLDRRIDPDQEMTMNFAAEPVESGLLRIAAQIGAGMSRVGDVIYIGPEATAKRLPTVAELQTQFAKGSTLTEVVKLVHQKQHHWPKLTTPRDLLINVAVAHDMTWSNLDQVVKHDLWPAVDFPPLKTTEYLTLLLAGYDASYRFDKTASGVQLQLVPIPENVSLTRTHRFEGNHQDAVAKIQELFPEATVKSDGKMRIEVTASQEIQEQVAKLLRGGTARKTVVMPGEKVFTLKIKDQPLGPIVQALAPRFGLEAVLPQGMEAELNQRISFAVENADMKALWDAVFSETPFTYALEGDKLIVSKKPAAQ
;
A
#
# COMPACT_ATOMS: atom_id res chain seq x y z
N MET A 1 28.97 23.80 -87.32
CA MET A 1 28.12 22.67 -87.75
C MET A 1 27.23 22.32 -86.54
N SER A 2 26.17 23.05 -86.21
CA SER A 2 25.05 23.60 -87.01
C SER A 2 23.91 22.58 -87.24
N SER A 3 23.05 22.39 -86.23
CA SER A 3 21.59 22.12 -86.32
C SER A 3 21.07 22.01 -84.86
N LEU A 4 20.22 22.86 -84.28
CA LEU A 4 18.84 23.33 -84.58
C LEU A 4 17.71 22.29 -84.38
N ALA A 5 16.59 22.81 -83.84
CA ALA A 5 15.29 22.21 -83.49
C ALA A 5 15.24 21.29 -82.23
N SER A 6 14.22 21.34 -81.37
CA SER A 6 13.12 22.33 -81.17
C SER A 6 12.41 22.12 -79.82
N LYS A 7 11.95 23.20 -79.18
CA LYS A 7 10.83 23.21 -78.19
C LYS A 7 9.52 23.53 -78.96
N PRO A 8 8.35 23.01 -78.57
CA PRO A 8 7.61 23.42 -77.36
C PRO A 8 7.16 22.19 -76.51
N GLN A 9 6.24 22.22 -75.53
CA GLN A 9 5.33 23.27 -75.03
C GLN A 9 5.09 23.14 -73.49
N PHE A 10 3.95 23.66 -73.00
CA PHE A 10 3.50 23.66 -71.60
C PHE A 10 2.75 22.37 -71.22
N LEU A 11 2.84 21.98 -69.94
CA LEU A 11 1.63 21.76 -69.13
C LEU A 11 1.93 21.92 -67.63
N ILE A 12 1.02 22.62 -66.95
CA ILE A 12 1.06 22.93 -65.52
C ILE A 12 0.52 21.73 -64.74
N CYS A 13 1.21 21.33 -63.68
CA CYS A 13 0.57 20.61 -62.58
C CYS A 13 1.19 21.07 -61.27
N GLY A 14 0.42 21.83 -60.48
CA GLY A 14 0.88 22.38 -59.21
C GLY A 14 0.88 21.32 -58.12
N LEU A 15 2.01 21.16 -57.44
CA LEU A 15 2.06 20.45 -56.16
C LEU A 15 2.10 21.49 -55.05
N LEU A 16 0.99 21.63 -54.33
CA LEU A 16 0.98 22.31 -53.03
C LEU A 16 1.92 21.54 -52.10
N THR A 17 3.10 22.10 -51.82
CA THR A 17 3.93 21.66 -50.71
C THR A 17 3.29 22.14 -49.40
N ALA A 18 2.33 21.36 -48.91
CA ALA A 18 1.82 21.52 -47.56
C ALA A 18 2.98 21.23 -46.59
N ALA A 19 3.60 22.29 -46.07
CA ALA A 19 4.60 22.19 -45.02
C ALA A 19 3.92 21.70 -43.74
N ILE A 20 3.88 20.38 -43.57
CA ILE A 20 3.50 19.75 -42.30
C ILE A 20 4.59 20.12 -41.30
N LEU A 21 4.35 21.20 -40.56
CA LEU A 21 5.05 21.48 -39.32
C LEU A 21 4.77 20.31 -38.39
N LEU A 22 5.71 19.37 -38.35
CA LEU A 22 5.79 18.33 -37.33
C LEU A 22 5.99 19.02 -35.98
N PHE A 23 4.88 19.40 -35.35
CA PHE A 23 4.83 19.60 -33.92
C PHE A 23 5.20 18.26 -33.30
N SER A 24 6.48 18.10 -32.97
CA SER A 24 6.95 17.10 -32.04
C SER A 24 6.30 17.40 -30.69
N GLN A 25 5.08 16.87 -30.51
CA GLN A 25 4.52 16.67 -29.19
C GLN A 25 5.60 15.96 -28.38
N PRO A 26 6.00 16.47 -27.20
CA PRO A 26 6.88 15.71 -26.36
C PRO A 26 6.19 14.37 -26.08
N LEU A 27 6.83 13.28 -26.47
CA LEU A 27 6.59 11.99 -25.83
C LEU A 27 6.53 12.28 -24.33
N TRP A 28 5.44 11.89 -23.68
CA TRP A 28 5.33 11.91 -22.23
C TRP A 28 6.33 10.88 -21.68
N GLY A 29 7.61 11.27 -21.68
CA GLY A 29 8.67 10.59 -20.97
C GLY A 29 8.29 10.63 -19.52
N GLN A 30 8.04 9.44 -18.97
CA GLN A 30 7.82 9.23 -17.55
C GLN A 30 9.04 9.83 -16.82
N GLU A 31 8.86 10.98 -16.18
CA GLU A 31 9.96 11.66 -15.50
C GLU A 31 10.48 10.72 -14.42
N LYS A 32 11.76 10.35 -14.52
CA LYS A 32 12.30 9.21 -13.77
C LYS A 32 12.32 9.54 -12.28
N ILE A 33 11.38 8.96 -11.53
CA ILE A 33 11.22 9.24 -10.10
C ILE A 33 12.51 8.81 -9.37
N PRO A 34 13.14 9.70 -8.59
CA PRO A 34 14.36 9.38 -7.84
C PRO A 34 14.01 8.56 -6.60
N TRP A 35 13.76 7.27 -6.80
CA TRP A 35 13.36 6.34 -5.75
C TRP A 35 14.34 6.29 -4.58
N ARG A 36 13.81 6.48 -3.36
CA ARG A 36 14.50 6.27 -2.09
C ARG A 36 14.60 4.77 -1.84
N THR A 37 15.79 4.28 -1.49
CA THR A 37 16.08 2.85 -1.30
C THR A 37 16.85 2.59 -0.01
N GLY A 38 16.74 1.38 0.55
CA GLY A 38 17.44 0.97 1.76
C GLY A 38 17.30 1.95 2.93
N ILE A 39 18.44 2.43 3.45
CA ILE A 39 18.52 3.35 4.60
C ILE A 39 17.90 4.73 4.27
N GLU A 40 17.94 5.16 3.01
CA GLU A 40 17.36 6.45 2.62
C GLU A 40 15.83 6.36 2.51
N LEU A 41 15.30 5.18 2.14
CA LEU A 41 13.88 4.86 2.28
C LEU A 41 13.46 4.86 3.75
N ASP A 42 14.21 4.17 4.62
CA ASP A 42 13.95 4.15 6.08
C ASP A 42 13.85 5.56 6.66
N LYS A 43 14.76 6.46 6.28
CA LYS A 43 14.74 7.87 6.71
C LYS A 43 13.54 8.63 6.16
N GLN A 44 13.22 8.46 4.88
CA GLN A 44 12.10 9.15 4.25
C GLN A 44 10.77 8.73 4.89
N LEU A 45 10.61 7.44 5.20
CA LEU A 45 9.43 6.90 5.88
C LEU A 45 9.18 7.51 7.26
N GLN A 46 10.23 7.99 7.95
CA GLN A 46 10.13 8.70 9.23
C GLN A 46 10.02 10.23 9.10
N ARG A 47 10.11 10.80 7.89
CA ARG A 47 9.97 12.27 7.71
C ARG A 47 8.50 12.68 7.85
N PRO A 48 8.21 13.79 8.55
CA PRO A 48 6.86 14.33 8.59
C PRO A 48 6.45 14.89 7.22
N PHE A 49 5.19 14.69 6.85
CA PHE A 49 4.56 15.37 5.71
C PHE A 49 3.13 15.78 6.07
N ASP A 50 2.62 16.75 5.32
CA ASP A 50 1.24 17.21 5.39
C ASP A 50 0.45 16.58 4.24
N LEU A 51 -0.79 16.20 4.50
CA LEU A 51 -1.71 15.68 3.50
C LEU A 51 -3.09 16.28 3.71
N THR A 52 -3.67 16.82 2.64
CA THR A 52 -5.06 17.26 2.61
C THR A 52 -5.67 16.79 1.29
N TRP A 53 -6.57 15.81 1.38
CA TRP A 53 -7.38 15.32 0.28
C TRP A 53 -8.85 15.57 0.59
N ASP A 54 -9.58 16.00 -0.42
CA ASP A 54 -11.04 16.07 -0.42
C ASP A 54 -11.54 15.44 -1.73
N SER A 55 -12.26 14.32 -1.64
CA SER A 55 -12.80 13.60 -2.81
C SER A 55 -11.70 13.22 -3.85
N VAL A 56 -10.51 12.81 -3.38
CA VAL A 56 -9.37 12.44 -4.25
C VAL A 56 -9.37 10.93 -4.54
N PRO A 57 -9.32 10.46 -5.80
CA PRO A 57 -9.19 9.05 -6.11
C PRO A 57 -7.94 8.43 -5.48
N LEU A 58 -8.08 7.29 -4.79
CA LEU A 58 -7.00 6.63 -4.05
C LEU A 58 -5.72 6.47 -4.87
N ARG A 59 -5.83 6.05 -6.13
CA ARG A 59 -4.69 5.88 -7.04
C ARG A 59 -3.90 7.16 -7.23
N ASP A 60 -4.58 8.28 -7.50
CA ASP A 60 -3.95 9.55 -7.81
C ASP A 60 -3.32 10.16 -6.55
N GLY A 61 -3.98 10.01 -5.41
CA GLY A 61 -3.44 10.33 -4.09
C GLY A 61 -2.14 9.56 -3.78
N LEU A 62 -2.17 8.23 -3.89
CA LEU A 62 -0.98 7.39 -3.69
C LEU A 62 0.13 7.69 -4.71
N HIS A 63 -0.22 8.02 -5.96
CA HIS A 63 0.76 8.43 -6.98
C HIS A 63 1.44 9.75 -6.61
N SER A 64 0.68 10.73 -6.13
CA SER A 64 1.20 12.02 -5.65
C SER A 64 2.15 11.85 -4.45
N ILE A 65 1.79 11.00 -3.47
CA ILE A 65 2.70 10.66 -2.35
C ILE A 65 3.96 9.97 -2.88
N SER A 66 3.81 9.01 -3.80
CA SER A 66 4.91 8.26 -4.39
C SER A 66 5.92 9.16 -5.10
N GLN A 67 5.44 10.12 -5.91
CA GLN A 67 6.26 11.12 -6.59
C GLN A 67 6.92 12.12 -5.64
N THR A 68 6.15 12.72 -4.72
CA THR A 68 6.63 13.79 -3.83
C THR A 68 7.62 13.28 -2.78
N GLN A 69 7.39 12.08 -2.24
CA GLN A 69 8.26 11.47 -1.23
C GLN A 69 9.38 10.62 -1.86
N GLY A 70 9.27 10.26 -3.14
CA GLY A 70 10.19 9.31 -3.80
C GLY A 70 10.09 7.90 -3.22
N VAL A 71 8.91 7.51 -2.70
CA VAL A 71 8.63 6.20 -2.08
C VAL A 71 7.84 5.37 -3.06
N ALA A 72 8.37 4.21 -3.48
CA ALA A 72 7.66 3.36 -4.42
C ALA A 72 6.48 2.66 -3.74
N ILE A 73 5.27 2.85 -4.28
CA ILE A 73 4.03 2.29 -3.75
C ILE A 73 3.38 1.39 -4.81
N PHE A 74 3.00 0.17 -4.42
CA PHE A 74 2.26 -0.78 -5.25
C PHE A 74 0.90 -1.08 -4.64
N LEU A 75 -0.17 -0.67 -5.33
CA LEU A 75 -1.55 -0.94 -4.95
C LEU A 75 -2.03 -2.26 -5.55
N ASP A 76 -2.49 -3.19 -4.72
CA ASP A 76 -3.03 -4.47 -5.15
C ASP A 76 -4.33 -4.30 -5.96
N ARG A 77 -4.43 -5.02 -7.08
CA ARG A 77 -5.59 -5.03 -8.00
C ARG A 77 -6.95 -5.40 -7.39
N ARG A 78 -6.99 -5.91 -6.15
CA ARG A 78 -8.22 -6.24 -5.41
C ARG A 78 -8.76 -5.06 -4.59
N ILE A 79 -7.97 -3.99 -4.45
CA ILE A 79 -8.41 -2.72 -3.86
C ILE A 79 -8.98 -1.85 -4.97
N ASP A 80 -10.12 -1.22 -4.72
CA ASP A 80 -10.69 -0.23 -5.64
C ASP A 80 -9.73 0.98 -5.75
N PRO A 81 -9.16 1.26 -6.92
CA PRO A 81 -8.22 2.35 -7.10
C PRO A 81 -8.89 3.72 -7.25
N ASP A 82 -10.16 3.74 -7.63
CA ASP A 82 -10.88 4.94 -8.05
C ASP A 82 -11.85 5.41 -6.94
N GLN A 83 -11.91 4.68 -5.81
CA GLN A 83 -12.60 5.11 -4.60
C GLN A 83 -12.08 6.48 -4.12
N GLU A 84 -13.02 7.37 -3.79
CA GLU A 84 -12.72 8.73 -3.34
C GLU A 84 -12.30 8.76 -1.87
N MET A 85 -11.21 9.46 -1.59
CA MET A 85 -10.62 9.62 -0.27
C MET A 85 -10.68 11.09 0.15
N THR A 86 -11.34 11.35 1.28
CA THR A 86 -11.19 12.60 2.04
C THR A 86 -10.43 12.30 3.31
N MET A 87 -9.30 12.99 3.52
CA MET A 87 -8.47 12.84 4.71
C MET A 87 -7.55 14.03 4.90
N ASN A 88 -7.25 14.35 6.16
CA ASN A 88 -6.34 15.43 6.51
C ASN A 88 -5.44 15.02 7.68
N PHE A 89 -4.14 15.33 7.57
CA PHE A 89 -3.18 15.28 8.66
C PHE A 89 -2.01 16.22 8.42
N ALA A 90 -1.38 16.66 9.51
CA ALA A 90 -0.26 17.58 9.49
C ALA A 90 0.94 16.99 10.27
N ALA A 91 2.14 17.20 9.74
CA ALA A 91 3.41 16.76 10.30
C ALA A 91 3.49 15.27 10.68
N GLU A 92 2.76 14.39 9.98
CA GLU A 92 2.74 12.95 10.28
C GLU A 92 3.85 12.22 9.51
N PRO A 93 4.56 11.23 10.09
CA PRO A 93 5.54 10.43 9.35
C PRO A 93 4.93 9.75 8.12
N VAL A 94 5.66 9.70 7.00
CA VAL A 94 5.21 9.05 5.75
C VAL A 94 4.71 7.62 5.97
N GLU A 95 5.40 6.83 6.80
CA GLU A 95 4.97 5.47 7.16
C GLU A 95 3.61 5.44 7.88
N SER A 96 3.39 6.33 8.85
CA SER A 96 2.14 6.42 9.60
C SER A 96 0.98 6.90 8.73
N GLY A 97 1.22 7.91 7.87
CA GLY A 97 0.24 8.39 6.90
C GLY A 97 -0.18 7.29 5.91
N LEU A 98 0.77 6.50 5.39
CA LEU A 98 0.46 5.36 4.52
C LEU A 98 -0.28 4.23 5.27
N LEU A 99 0.06 3.97 6.53
CA LEU A 99 -0.69 3.03 7.40
C LEU A 99 -2.13 3.50 7.63
N ARG A 100 -2.36 4.81 7.84
CA ARG A 100 -3.70 5.39 7.98
C ARG A 100 -4.51 5.29 6.68
N ILE A 101 -3.89 5.56 5.53
CA ILE A 101 -4.51 5.36 4.21
C ILE A 101 -4.96 3.90 4.05
N ALA A 102 -4.06 2.94 4.30
CA ALA A 102 -4.39 1.52 4.21
C ALA A 102 -5.52 1.11 5.17
N ALA A 103 -5.47 1.55 6.43
CA ALA A 103 -6.51 1.26 7.42
C ALA A 103 -7.88 1.84 7.03
N GLN A 104 -7.93 3.06 6.47
CA GLN A 104 -9.17 3.70 6.05
C GLN A 104 -9.89 2.94 4.92
N ILE A 105 -9.14 2.26 4.04
CA ILE A 105 -9.69 1.45 2.93
C ILE A 105 -9.80 -0.05 3.26
N GLY A 106 -9.62 -0.45 4.52
CA GLY A 106 -9.66 -1.86 4.94
C GLY A 106 -8.52 -2.73 4.40
N ALA A 107 -7.38 -2.11 4.04
CA ALA A 107 -6.19 -2.77 3.54
C ALA A 107 -5.09 -2.88 4.61
N GLY A 108 -4.19 -3.84 4.43
CA GLY A 108 -2.90 -3.86 5.12
C GLY A 108 -1.81 -3.21 4.28
N MET A 109 -0.78 -2.73 4.96
CA MET A 109 0.47 -2.24 4.37
C MET A 109 1.62 -3.18 4.72
N SER A 110 2.56 -3.40 3.81
CA SER A 110 3.81 -4.12 4.09
C SER A 110 4.93 -3.68 3.14
N ARG A 111 6.17 -4.11 3.39
CA ARG A 111 7.33 -3.76 2.55
C ARG A 111 7.94 -4.97 1.87
N VAL A 112 8.08 -4.93 0.55
CA VAL A 112 8.77 -5.94 -0.26
C VAL A 112 9.94 -5.29 -0.97
N GLY A 113 11.16 -5.61 -0.56
CA GLY A 113 12.36 -4.89 -1.02
C GLY A 113 12.28 -3.41 -0.64
N ASP A 114 12.36 -2.52 -1.62
CA ASP A 114 12.20 -1.07 -1.46
C ASP A 114 10.83 -0.55 -1.97
N VAL A 115 9.82 -1.42 -2.04
CA VAL A 115 8.44 -1.05 -2.39
C VAL A 115 7.50 -1.25 -1.20
N ILE A 116 6.64 -0.26 -0.97
CA ILE A 116 5.50 -0.33 -0.06
C ILE A 116 4.32 -0.96 -0.81
N TYR A 117 3.89 -2.13 -0.38
CA TYR A 117 2.68 -2.79 -0.85
C TYR A 117 1.48 -2.36 -0.02
N ILE A 118 0.37 -2.03 -0.68
CA ILE A 118 -0.95 -1.78 -0.07
C ILE A 118 -1.95 -2.73 -0.72
N GLY A 119 -2.64 -3.53 0.07
CA GLY A 119 -3.61 -4.52 -0.43
C GLY A 119 -4.30 -5.29 0.69
N PRO A 120 -5.10 -6.33 0.39
CA PRO A 120 -5.82 -7.09 1.40
C PRO A 120 -4.92 -7.52 2.57
N GLU A 121 -5.37 -7.27 3.80
CA GLU A 121 -4.55 -7.36 5.02
C GLU A 121 -3.88 -8.74 5.18
N ALA A 122 -4.64 -9.81 4.94
CA ALA A 122 -4.15 -11.18 4.98
C ALA A 122 -3.01 -11.44 3.97
N THR A 123 -3.01 -10.80 2.79
CA THR A 123 -1.90 -10.89 1.85
C THR A 123 -0.73 -10.03 2.33
N ALA A 124 -0.99 -8.75 2.68
CA ALA A 124 0.03 -7.80 3.13
C ALA A 124 0.92 -8.39 4.24
N LYS A 125 0.30 -8.96 5.28
CA LYS A 125 0.97 -9.58 6.44
C LYS A 125 1.90 -10.75 6.08
N ARG A 126 1.75 -11.37 4.91
CA ARG A 126 2.53 -12.55 4.49
C ARG A 126 3.63 -12.20 3.49
N LEU A 127 3.45 -11.18 2.65
CA LEU A 127 4.34 -10.91 1.50
C LEU A 127 5.82 -10.71 1.86
N PRO A 128 6.22 -9.97 2.91
CA PRO A 128 7.64 -9.77 3.21
C PRO A 128 8.33 -11.09 3.61
N THR A 129 7.60 -11.94 4.34
CA THR A 129 8.07 -13.28 4.71
C THR A 129 8.18 -14.19 3.48
N VAL A 130 7.20 -14.14 2.56
CA VAL A 130 7.25 -14.86 1.28
C VAL A 130 8.43 -14.41 0.41
N ALA A 131 8.64 -13.09 0.26
CA ALA A 131 9.72 -12.53 -0.55
C ALA A 131 11.11 -12.91 -0.03
N GLU A 132 11.30 -12.91 1.29
CA GLU A 132 12.54 -13.36 1.91
C GLU A 132 12.73 -14.88 1.80
N LEU A 133 11.68 -15.70 1.99
CA LEU A 133 11.77 -17.15 1.80
C LEU A 133 12.17 -17.51 0.35
N GLN A 134 11.57 -16.86 -0.66
CA GLN A 134 11.96 -17.03 -2.06
C GLN A 134 13.40 -16.57 -2.31
N THR A 135 13.83 -15.48 -1.67
CA THR A 135 15.21 -14.98 -1.76
C THR A 135 16.21 -15.95 -1.11
N GLN A 136 15.87 -16.56 0.03
CA GLN A 136 16.72 -17.56 0.70
C GLN A 136 16.80 -18.85 -0.13
N PHE A 137 15.67 -19.34 -0.65
CA PHE A 137 15.64 -20.48 -1.55
C PHE A 137 16.52 -20.24 -2.79
N ALA A 138 16.38 -19.07 -3.43
CA ALA A 138 17.17 -18.75 -4.61
C ALA A 138 18.68 -18.63 -4.32
N LYS A 139 19.07 -18.04 -3.18
CA LYS A 139 20.47 -18.00 -2.73
C LYS A 139 21.06 -19.38 -2.42
N GLY A 140 20.25 -20.30 -1.90
CA GLY A 140 20.66 -21.66 -1.54
C GLY A 140 20.53 -22.69 -2.67
N SER A 141 20.02 -22.29 -3.84
CA SER A 141 19.77 -23.20 -4.96
C SER A 141 21.06 -23.60 -5.67
N THR A 142 21.09 -24.85 -6.17
CA THR A 142 22.13 -25.35 -7.08
C THR A 142 21.81 -25.11 -8.56
N LEU A 143 20.63 -24.56 -8.86
CA LEU A 143 20.17 -24.25 -10.22
C LEU A 143 20.58 -22.82 -10.58
N THR A 144 21.48 -22.67 -11.54
CA THR A 144 22.07 -21.38 -11.95
C THR A 144 20.99 -20.37 -12.37
N GLU A 145 19.94 -20.84 -13.04
CA GLU A 145 18.77 -20.08 -13.46
C GLU A 145 18.07 -19.45 -12.24
N VAL A 146 17.90 -20.23 -11.17
CA VAL A 146 17.23 -19.79 -9.93
C VAL A 146 18.12 -18.85 -9.13
N VAL A 147 19.43 -19.12 -9.05
CA VAL A 147 20.39 -18.23 -8.38
C VAL A 147 20.38 -16.83 -9.01
N LYS A 148 20.23 -16.72 -10.34
CA LYS A 148 20.14 -15.41 -11.03
C LYS A 148 18.97 -14.53 -10.55
N LEU A 149 17.92 -15.09 -9.93
CA LEU A 149 16.74 -14.33 -9.48
C LEU A 149 17.03 -13.37 -8.31
N VAL A 150 18.16 -13.55 -7.61
CA VAL A 150 18.55 -12.68 -6.47
C VAL A 150 19.18 -11.37 -6.93
N HIS A 151 19.51 -11.24 -8.22
CA HIS A 151 20.07 -10.00 -8.76
C HIS A 151 19.02 -8.89 -8.77
N GLN A 152 19.45 -7.70 -8.32
CA GLN A 152 18.64 -6.49 -8.40
C GLN A 152 18.67 -5.90 -9.80
N LYS A 153 17.50 -5.54 -10.34
CA LYS A 153 17.35 -4.81 -11.60
C LYS A 153 16.16 -3.86 -11.52
N GLN A 154 16.17 -2.78 -12.28
CA GLN A 154 15.00 -1.90 -12.40
C GLN A 154 13.88 -2.67 -13.11
N HIS A 155 12.66 -2.55 -12.60
CA HIS A 155 11.46 -3.17 -13.16
C HIS A 155 10.43 -2.10 -13.47
N HIS A 156 9.91 -2.07 -14.69
CA HIS A 156 8.86 -1.15 -15.11
C HIS A 156 8.01 -1.79 -16.22
N TRP A 157 6.78 -1.30 -16.40
CA TRP A 157 5.92 -1.70 -17.52
C TRP A 157 4.92 -0.58 -17.88
N PRO A 158 4.50 -0.48 -19.16
CA PRO A 158 3.52 0.51 -19.60
C PRO A 158 2.09 0.12 -19.18
N LYS A 159 1.17 1.09 -19.28
CA LYS A 159 -0.27 0.86 -19.09
C LYS A 159 -0.78 -0.19 -20.09
N LEU A 160 -1.78 -0.98 -19.70
CA LEU A 160 -2.38 -2.08 -20.46
C LEU A 160 -1.45 -3.30 -20.65
N THR A 161 -0.39 -3.43 -19.84
CA THR A 161 0.38 -4.67 -19.79
C THR A 161 -0.42 -5.74 -19.03
N THR A 162 -0.40 -7.01 -19.48
CA THR A 162 -1.01 -8.10 -18.71
C THR A 162 -0.03 -8.69 -17.69
N PRO A 163 -0.49 -9.10 -16.49
CA PRO A 163 0.37 -9.77 -15.52
C PRO A 163 0.90 -11.10 -16.02
N ARG A 164 0.19 -11.77 -16.93
CA ARG A 164 0.65 -13.00 -17.60
C ARG A 164 1.90 -12.75 -18.43
N ASP A 165 1.91 -11.68 -19.24
CA ASP A 165 3.07 -11.34 -20.07
C ASP A 165 4.28 -10.97 -19.22
N LEU A 166 4.07 -10.25 -18.10
CA LEU A 166 5.14 -9.96 -17.13
C LEU A 166 5.76 -11.25 -16.58
N LEU A 167 4.94 -12.21 -16.15
CA LEU A 167 5.41 -13.49 -15.61
C LEU A 167 6.12 -14.35 -16.67
N ILE A 168 5.61 -14.40 -17.91
CA ILE A 168 6.26 -15.10 -19.03
C ILE A 168 7.62 -14.46 -19.35
N ASN A 169 7.67 -13.13 -19.47
CA ASN A 169 8.88 -12.39 -19.78
C ASN A 169 9.97 -12.58 -18.70
N VAL A 170 9.59 -12.65 -17.41
CA VAL A 170 10.53 -13.00 -16.34
C VAL A 170 11.07 -14.41 -16.49
N ALA A 171 10.23 -15.40 -16.81
CA ALA A 171 10.66 -16.79 -16.98
C ALA A 171 11.63 -16.92 -18.16
N VAL A 172 11.27 -16.37 -19.32
CA VAL A 172 12.09 -16.38 -20.54
C VAL A 172 13.43 -15.68 -20.31
N ALA A 173 13.46 -14.55 -19.62
CA ALA A 173 14.69 -13.81 -19.31
C ALA A 173 15.64 -14.52 -18.33
N HIS A 174 15.22 -15.66 -17.75
CA HIS A 174 16.01 -16.47 -16.82
C HIS A 174 16.08 -17.95 -17.23
N ASP A 175 15.80 -18.27 -18.50
CA ASP A 175 15.86 -19.64 -19.07
C ASP A 175 14.88 -20.63 -18.40
N MET A 176 13.70 -20.14 -17.98
CA MET A 176 12.64 -20.91 -17.29
C MET A 176 11.30 -20.92 -18.06
N THR A 177 10.41 -21.83 -17.67
CA THR A 177 9.02 -21.89 -18.17
C THR A 177 8.02 -22.01 -17.02
N TRP A 178 6.75 -21.65 -17.24
CA TRP A 178 5.67 -21.87 -16.27
C TRP A 178 4.82 -23.10 -16.61
N SER A 179 4.31 -23.80 -15.59
CA SER A 179 3.44 -24.97 -15.78
C SER A 179 1.92 -24.68 -15.76
N ASN A 180 1.48 -23.66 -15.02
CA ASN A 180 0.05 -23.48 -14.69
C ASN A 180 -0.45 -22.02 -14.65
N LEU A 181 0.15 -21.09 -15.39
CA LEU A 181 -0.29 -19.68 -15.44
C LEU A 181 -1.79 -19.53 -15.74
N ASP A 182 -2.30 -20.23 -16.76
CA ASP A 182 -3.70 -20.22 -17.19
C ASP A 182 -4.71 -20.53 -16.09
N GLN A 183 -4.30 -21.30 -15.07
CA GLN A 183 -5.18 -21.80 -14.02
C GLN A 183 -5.33 -20.81 -12.86
N VAL A 184 -4.41 -19.85 -12.74
CA VAL A 184 -4.29 -18.96 -11.57
C VAL A 184 -4.34 -17.48 -11.97
N VAL A 185 -3.67 -17.10 -13.05
CA VAL A 185 -3.52 -15.71 -13.48
C VAL A 185 -4.65 -15.35 -14.45
N LYS A 186 -5.68 -14.69 -13.90
CA LYS A 186 -6.80 -14.14 -14.69
C LYS A 186 -6.29 -13.10 -15.70
N HIS A 187 -6.93 -13.07 -16.87
CA HIS A 187 -6.73 -12.00 -17.86
C HIS A 187 -7.13 -10.65 -17.25
N ASP A 188 -6.18 -9.71 -17.26
CA ASP A 188 -6.26 -8.42 -16.58
C ASP A 188 -5.34 -7.41 -17.31
N LEU A 189 -5.60 -6.11 -17.17
CA LEU A 189 -4.84 -5.03 -17.81
C LEU A 189 -4.38 -4.03 -16.75
N TRP A 190 -3.08 -4.00 -16.50
CA TRP A 190 -2.53 -3.27 -15.37
C TRP A 190 -2.17 -1.81 -15.69
N PRO A 191 -2.17 -0.93 -14.67
CA PRO A 191 -1.62 0.41 -14.78
C PRO A 191 -0.11 0.35 -15.10
N ALA A 192 0.43 1.46 -15.59
CA ALA A 192 1.88 1.62 -15.70
C ALA A 192 2.50 1.63 -14.30
N VAL A 193 3.67 1.02 -14.16
CA VAL A 193 4.46 1.01 -12.91
C VAL A 193 5.93 1.18 -13.25
N ASP A 194 6.63 1.94 -12.42
CA ASP A 194 8.09 1.97 -12.33
C ASP A 194 8.49 1.66 -10.88
N PHE A 195 9.51 0.82 -10.70
CA PHE A 195 10.02 0.43 -9.39
C PHE A 195 11.50 0.79 -9.25
N PRO A 196 12.00 0.97 -8.00
CA PRO A 196 13.43 0.91 -7.73
C PRO A 196 14.03 -0.43 -8.16
N PRO A 197 15.37 -0.56 -8.17
CA PRO A 197 16.02 -1.85 -8.36
C PRO A 197 15.58 -2.89 -7.31
N LEU A 198 14.86 -3.92 -7.76
CA LEU A 198 14.36 -5.03 -6.92
C LEU A 198 15.01 -6.33 -7.33
N LYS A 199 15.13 -7.28 -6.40
CA LYS A 199 15.45 -8.66 -6.77
C LYS A 199 14.32 -9.22 -7.64
N THR A 200 14.64 -10.10 -8.58
CA THR A 200 13.58 -10.76 -9.38
C THR A 200 12.66 -11.60 -8.47
N THR A 201 13.17 -12.13 -7.35
CA THR A 201 12.34 -12.80 -6.33
C THR A 201 11.28 -11.90 -5.71
N GLU A 202 11.67 -10.68 -5.29
CA GLU A 202 10.79 -9.64 -4.74
C GLU A 202 9.76 -9.16 -5.77
N TYR A 203 10.20 -8.95 -7.02
CA TYR A 203 9.34 -8.56 -8.13
C TYR A 203 8.25 -9.61 -8.41
N LEU A 204 8.62 -10.89 -8.50
CA LEU A 204 7.66 -11.98 -8.66
C LEU A 204 6.67 -12.07 -7.48
N THR A 205 7.13 -11.82 -6.25
CA THR A 205 6.23 -11.76 -5.07
C THR A 205 5.22 -10.62 -5.18
N LEU A 206 5.60 -9.44 -5.68
CA LEU A 206 4.66 -8.33 -5.93
C LEU A 206 3.65 -8.67 -7.04
N LEU A 207 4.10 -9.24 -8.17
CA LEU A 207 3.20 -9.62 -9.28
C LEU A 207 2.14 -10.65 -8.86
N LEU A 208 2.47 -11.55 -7.94
CA LEU A 208 1.60 -12.67 -7.55
C LEU A 208 0.73 -12.39 -6.33
N ALA A 209 0.96 -11.27 -5.63
CA ALA A 209 0.16 -10.83 -4.48
C ALA A 209 -1.34 -10.78 -4.79
N GLY A 210 -1.72 -10.16 -5.91
CA GLY A 210 -3.12 -9.99 -6.36
C GLY A 210 -3.86 -11.28 -6.75
N TYR A 211 -3.18 -12.43 -6.62
CA TYR A 211 -3.68 -13.78 -6.88
C TYR A 211 -3.53 -14.71 -5.66
N ASP A 212 -3.11 -14.16 -4.49
CA ASP A 212 -2.75 -14.92 -3.28
C ASP A 212 -1.79 -16.08 -3.55
N ALA A 213 -0.91 -15.90 -4.54
CA ALA A 213 -0.02 -16.92 -5.06
C ALA A 213 1.46 -16.64 -4.77
N SER A 214 2.23 -17.72 -4.70
CA SER A 214 3.68 -17.75 -4.78
C SER A 214 4.09 -18.77 -5.83
N TYR A 215 5.36 -19.13 -5.89
CA TYR A 215 5.89 -20.10 -6.85
C TYR A 215 6.78 -21.13 -6.18
N ARG A 216 6.90 -22.31 -6.80
CA ARG A 216 7.97 -23.28 -6.55
C ARG A 216 8.72 -23.57 -7.83
N PHE A 217 9.90 -24.17 -7.69
CA PHE A 217 10.76 -24.57 -8.79
C PHE A 217 10.85 -26.09 -8.88
N ASP A 218 10.58 -26.63 -10.05
CA ASP A 218 10.71 -28.04 -10.37
C ASP A 218 11.77 -28.20 -11.47
N LYS A 219 12.76 -29.08 -11.26
CA LYS A 219 13.76 -29.41 -12.30
C LYS A 219 13.21 -30.51 -13.19
N THR A 220 13.08 -30.22 -14.48
CA THR A 220 12.55 -31.16 -15.49
C THR A 220 13.65 -31.53 -16.50
N ALA A 221 13.35 -32.47 -17.40
CA ALA A 221 14.22 -32.79 -18.53
C ALA A 221 14.37 -31.63 -19.54
N SER A 222 13.43 -30.68 -19.56
CA SER A 222 13.40 -29.52 -20.46
C SER A 222 13.91 -28.22 -19.82
N GLY A 223 14.39 -28.26 -18.58
CA GLY A 223 14.94 -27.10 -17.86
C GLY A 223 14.29 -26.86 -16.50
N VAL A 224 14.34 -25.61 -16.03
CA VAL A 224 13.70 -25.20 -14.77
C VAL A 224 12.27 -24.75 -15.06
N GLN A 225 11.31 -25.35 -14.36
CA GLN A 225 9.89 -25.00 -14.46
C GLN A 225 9.44 -24.32 -13.17
N LEU A 226 8.74 -23.19 -13.29
CA LEU A 226 8.02 -22.55 -12.21
C LEU A 226 6.59 -23.08 -12.16
N GLN A 227 6.10 -23.37 -10.96
CA GLN A 227 4.69 -23.68 -10.73
C GLN A 227 4.11 -22.69 -9.71
N LEU A 228 2.98 -22.07 -10.03
CA LEU A 228 2.21 -21.27 -9.09
C LEU A 228 1.54 -22.16 -8.04
N VAL A 229 1.68 -21.74 -6.78
CA VAL A 229 1.13 -22.38 -5.58
C VAL A 229 0.47 -21.32 -4.69
N PRO A 230 -0.57 -21.64 -3.92
CA PRO A 230 -1.16 -20.67 -2.99
C PRO A 230 -0.13 -20.24 -1.92
N ILE A 231 -0.19 -18.99 -1.48
CA ILE A 231 0.55 -18.54 -0.29
C ILE A 231 -0.05 -19.27 0.92
N PRO A 232 0.75 -19.98 1.75
CA PRO A 232 0.25 -20.62 2.97
C PRO A 232 -0.42 -19.61 3.91
N GLU A 233 -1.43 -20.02 4.66
CA GLU A 233 -2.10 -19.15 5.64
C GLU A 233 -1.13 -18.66 6.73
N ASN A 234 -0.27 -19.57 7.20
CA ASN A 234 0.76 -19.29 8.18
C ASN A 234 2.13 -19.37 7.49
N VAL A 235 2.83 -18.24 7.41
CA VAL A 235 4.18 -18.13 6.85
C VAL A 235 5.11 -17.60 7.93
N SER A 236 6.19 -18.34 8.21
CA SER A 236 7.27 -17.92 9.10
C SER A 236 8.61 -18.35 8.51
N LEU A 237 9.68 -17.69 8.92
CA LEU A 237 11.05 -18.06 8.56
C LEU A 237 11.92 -18.15 9.81
N THR A 238 12.87 -19.08 9.78
CA THR A 238 13.88 -19.25 10.82
C THR A 238 15.16 -18.55 10.42
N ARG A 239 15.69 -17.68 11.28
CA ARG A 239 16.96 -16.98 11.07
C ARG A 239 17.83 -17.09 12.32
N THR A 240 19.10 -17.40 12.12
CA THR A 240 20.11 -17.43 13.17
C THR A 240 20.84 -16.10 13.23
N HIS A 241 20.75 -15.42 14.37
CA HIS A 241 21.43 -14.16 14.65
C HIS A 241 22.68 -14.43 15.49
N ARG A 242 23.83 -13.83 15.13
CA ARG A 242 25.01 -13.81 16.00
C ARG A 242 24.81 -12.76 17.08
N PHE A 243 25.00 -13.14 18.34
CA PHE A 243 24.86 -12.27 19.49
C PHE A 243 25.87 -12.66 20.56
N GLU A 244 26.49 -11.68 21.21
CA GLU A 244 27.59 -11.87 22.19
C GLU A 244 27.27 -11.25 23.56
N GLY A 245 26.04 -10.76 23.75
CA GLY A 245 25.55 -10.22 25.03
C GLY A 245 24.84 -11.28 25.89
N ASN A 246 24.10 -10.85 26.92
CA ASN A 246 23.35 -11.78 27.76
C ASN A 246 22.18 -12.42 26.98
N HIS A 247 22.33 -13.70 26.65
CA HIS A 247 21.32 -14.47 25.94
C HIS A 247 20.00 -14.61 26.71
N GLN A 248 20.01 -14.66 28.04
CA GLN A 248 18.76 -14.79 28.82
C GLN A 248 17.91 -13.51 28.70
N ASP A 249 18.53 -12.35 28.94
CA ASP A 249 17.85 -11.05 28.81
C ASP A 249 17.35 -10.81 27.37
N ALA A 250 18.17 -11.17 26.38
CA ALA A 250 17.80 -11.04 24.96
C ALA A 250 16.60 -11.92 24.59
N VAL A 251 16.58 -13.19 25.01
CA VAL A 251 15.45 -14.11 24.75
C VAL A 251 14.19 -13.61 25.45
N ALA A 252 14.28 -13.26 26.74
CA ALA A 252 13.14 -12.75 27.50
C ALA A 252 12.53 -11.50 26.85
N LYS A 253 13.38 -10.53 26.44
CA LYS A 253 12.93 -9.30 25.79
C LYS A 253 12.35 -9.51 24.39
N ILE A 254 12.84 -10.50 23.64
CA ILE A 254 12.22 -10.86 22.35
C ILE A 254 10.83 -11.46 22.59
N GLN A 255 10.68 -12.36 23.57
CA GLN A 255 9.41 -13.01 23.91
C GLN A 255 8.38 -12.02 24.49
N GLU A 256 8.83 -11.01 25.24
CA GLU A 256 7.99 -9.91 25.74
C GLU A 256 7.43 -9.06 24.59
N LEU A 257 8.27 -8.65 23.65
CA LEU A 257 7.88 -7.77 22.54
C LEU A 257 7.11 -8.51 21.44
N PHE A 258 7.46 -9.78 21.19
CA PHE A 258 6.93 -10.63 20.13
C PHE A 258 6.55 -12.03 20.68
N PRO A 259 5.45 -12.15 21.46
CA PRO A 259 5.00 -13.44 22.01
C PRO A 259 4.75 -14.54 20.96
N GLU A 260 4.48 -14.15 19.71
CA GLU A 260 4.31 -15.02 18.55
C GLU A 260 5.63 -15.60 17.99
N ALA A 261 6.79 -15.10 18.42
CA ALA A 261 8.10 -15.55 17.96
C ALA A 261 8.60 -16.77 18.77
N THR A 262 8.97 -17.85 18.08
CA THR A 262 9.69 -18.95 18.73
C THR A 262 11.18 -18.62 18.77
N VAL A 263 11.78 -18.65 19.95
CA VAL A 263 13.20 -18.29 20.16
C VAL A 263 13.96 -19.45 20.80
N LYS A 264 15.13 -19.78 20.26
CA LYS A 264 16.10 -20.73 20.81
C LYS A 264 17.47 -20.07 20.89
N SER A 265 18.30 -20.55 21.82
CA SER A 265 19.61 -19.98 22.10
C SER A 265 20.61 -21.11 22.35
N ASP A 266 21.81 -21.00 21.78
CA ASP A 266 22.94 -21.89 22.12
C ASP A 266 23.66 -21.50 23.42
N GLY A 267 23.25 -20.38 24.03
CA GLY A 267 23.84 -19.81 25.25
C GLY A 267 25.26 -19.27 25.08
N LYS A 268 25.75 -19.11 23.84
CA LYS A 268 27.16 -18.77 23.56
C LYS A 268 27.33 -17.66 22.53
N MET A 269 26.71 -17.81 21.36
CA MET A 269 26.95 -16.93 20.21
C MET A 269 25.77 -16.84 19.24
N ARG A 270 24.77 -17.73 19.32
CA ARG A 270 23.65 -17.82 18.37
C ARG A 270 22.30 -17.78 19.06
N ILE A 271 21.43 -16.91 18.55
CA ILE A 271 20.00 -16.90 18.85
C ILE A 271 19.26 -17.23 17.55
N GLU A 272 18.55 -18.35 17.55
CA GLU A 272 17.69 -18.79 16.46
C GLU A 272 16.27 -18.29 16.72
N VAL A 273 15.66 -17.63 15.74
CA VAL A 273 14.33 -17.05 15.86
C VAL A 273 13.48 -17.56 14.69
N THR A 274 12.28 -18.05 14.96
CA THR A 274 11.27 -18.39 13.95
C THR A 274 10.08 -17.45 14.12
N ALA A 275 9.87 -16.58 13.13
CA ALA A 275 8.85 -15.53 13.12
C ALA A 275 8.59 -15.01 11.69
N SER A 276 7.73 -14.01 11.52
CA SER A 276 7.59 -13.28 10.25
C SER A 276 8.82 -12.39 9.97
N GLN A 277 9.03 -11.99 8.71
CA GLN A 277 10.19 -11.16 8.33
C GLN A 277 10.23 -9.80 9.04
N GLU A 278 9.08 -9.18 9.30
CA GLU A 278 8.97 -7.91 10.02
C GLU A 278 9.48 -8.04 11.47
N ILE A 279 9.09 -9.13 12.15
CA ILE A 279 9.59 -9.45 13.48
C ILE A 279 11.09 -9.74 13.43
N GLN A 280 11.57 -10.46 12.41
CA GLN A 280 13.00 -10.74 12.23
C GLN A 280 13.82 -9.45 12.05
N GLU A 281 13.29 -8.43 11.38
CA GLU A 281 13.93 -7.12 11.26
C GLU A 281 13.95 -6.34 12.58
N GLN A 282 12.85 -6.37 13.35
CA GLN A 282 12.81 -5.74 14.67
C GLN A 282 13.75 -6.44 15.66
N VAL A 283 13.81 -7.78 15.67
CA VAL A 283 14.77 -8.54 16.48
C VAL A 283 16.21 -8.27 16.03
N ALA A 284 16.49 -8.18 14.72
CA ALA A 284 17.80 -7.79 14.23
C ALA A 284 18.19 -6.34 14.59
N LYS A 285 17.22 -5.42 14.78
CA LYS A 285 17.45 -4.08 15.33
C LYS A 285 17.75 -4.16 16.84
N LEU A 286 16.97 -4.93 17.60
CA LEU A 286 17.13 -5.14 19.04
C LEU A 286 18.52 -5.71 19.40
N LEU A 287 18.91 -6.80 18.74
CA LEU A 287 20.18 -7.51 19.02
C LEU A 287 21.42 -6.69 18.64
N ARG A 288 21.28 -5.65 17.82
CA ARG A 288 22.33 -4.67 17.51
C ARG A 288 22.36 -3.46 18.46
N GLY A 289 21.57 -3.49 19.55
CA GLY A 289 21.46 -2.40 20.52
C GLY A 289 20.53 -1.25 20.09
N GLY A 290 19.79 -1.41 18.99
CA GLY A 290 18.78 -0.45 18.56
C GLY A 290 17.45 -0.61 19.30
N THR A 291 16.62 0.43 19.31
CA THR A 291 15.24 0.35 19.80
C THR A 291 14.39 -0.42 18.79
N ALA A 292 13.99 -1.65 19.12
CA ALA A 292 12.90 -2.32 18.42
C ALA A 292 11.57 -1.68 18.79
N ARG A 293 10.65 -1.59 17.82
CA ARG A 293 9.28 -1.14 18.02
C ARG A 293 8.33 -2.22 17.55
N LYS A 294 7.31 -2.52 18.35
CA LYS A 294 6.08 -3.12 17.85
C LYS A 294 5.28 -2.01 17.19
N THR A 295 5.12 -2.03 15.88
CA THR A 295 4.23 -1.10 15.17
C THR A 295 2.78 -1.48 15.47
N VAL A 296 2.32 -1.14 16.68
CA VAL A 296 0.90 -1.19 17.01
C VAL A 296 0.28 0.00 16.29
N VAL A 297 -0.37 -0.28 15.15
CA VAL A 297 -1.36 0.64 14.61
C VAL A 297 -2.50 0.65 15.62
N MET A 298 -2.49 1.60 16.54
CA MET A 298 -3.76 2.11 17.05
C MET A 298 -4.50 2.59 15.80
N PRO A 299 -5.73 2.12 15.53
CA PRO A 299 -6.57 2.73 14.52
C PRO A 299 -6.61 4.22 14.85
N GLY A 300 -6.03 5.06 13.99
CA GLY A 300 -5.95 6.49 14.27
C GLY A 300 -7.36 6.96 14.55
N GLU A 301 -7.60 7.54 15.72
CA GLU A 301 -8.93 8.00 16.09
C GLU A 301 -9.46 8.84 14.93
N LYS A 302 -10.68 8.53 14.48
CA LYS A 302 -11.32 9.33 13.45
C LYS A 302 -11.52 10.70 14.07
N VAL A 303 -10.63 11.63 13.72
CA VAL A 303 -10.66 13.02 14.18
C VAL A 303 -11.39 13.85 13.15
N PHE A 304 -12.31 14.67 13.62
CA PHE A 304 -13.23 15.46 12.80
C PHE A 304 -13.00 16.94 13.06
N THR A 305 -12.85 17.68 11.97
CA THR A 305 -12.93 19.13 11.97
C THR A 305 -14.24 19.51 11.29
N LEU A 306 -15.18 20.07 12.05
CA LEU A 306 -16.53 20.36 11.58
C LEU A 306 -17.01 21.67 12.20
N LYS A 307 -17.52 22.58 11.37
CA LYS A 307 -18.07 23.86 11.78
C LYS A 307 -19.50 23.99 11.29
N ILE A 308 -20.45 23.75 12.19
CA ILE A 308 -21.87 23.95 11.92
C ILE A 308 -22.29 25.29 12.52
N LYS A 309 -22.98 26.10 11.74
CA LYS A 309 -23.58 27.35 12.19
C LYS A 309 -25.07 27.33 11.87
N ASP A 310 -25.88 27.52 12.91
CA ASP A 310 -27.31 27.75 12.83
C ASP A 310 -28.04 26.68 12.00
N GLN A 311 -27.95 25.42 12.41
CA GLN A 311 -28.63 24.29 11.76
C GLN A 311 -29.48 23.48 12.76
N PRO A 312 -30.63 22.90 12.37
CA PRO A 312 -31.50 22.16 13.29
C PRO A 312 -30.87 20.84 13.77
N LEU A 313 -30.99 20.52 15.06
CA LEU A 313 -30.36 19.36 15.69
C LEU A 313 -30.71 18.00 15.04
N GLY A 314 -31.99 17.71 14.84
CA GLY A 314 -32.45 16.41 14.30
C GLY A 314 -31.80 16.05 12.95
N PRO A 315 -31.88 16.94 11.93
CA PRO A 315 -31.16 16.80 10.67
C PRO A 315 -29.65 16.65 10.80
N ILE A 316 -28.99 17.35 11.74
CA ILE A 316 -27.55 17.16 12.00
C ILE A 316 -27.27 15.74 12.47
N VAL A 317 -28.02 15.24 13.46
CA VAL A 317 -27.84 13.90 14.01
C VAL A 317 -28.09 12.83 12.93
N GLN A 318 -29.15 12.98 12.13
CA GLN A 318 -29.48 12.08 11.02
C GLN A 318 -28.43 12.10 9.89
N ALA A 319 -27.80 13.26 9.62
CA ALA A 319 -26.77 13.38 8.58
C ALA A 319 -25.37 12.94 9.05
N LEU A 320 -25.09 13.02 10.36
CA LEU A 320 -23.82 12.61 10.94
C LEU A 320 -23.80 11.11 11.26
N ALA A 321 -24.81 10.54 11.92
CA ALA A 321 -24.77 9.16 12.42
C ALA A 321 -24.40 8.10 11.35
N PRO A 322 -24.95 8.14 10.11
CA PRO A 322 -24.56 7.18 9.06
C PRO A 322 -23.08 7.24 8.67
N ARG A 323 -22.42 8.41 8.80
CA ARG A 323 -20.97 8.57 8.54
C ARG A 323 -20.10 7.82 9.56
N PHE A 324 -20.68 7.46 10.70
CA PHE A 324 -20.07 6.63 11.74
C PHE A 324 -20.48 5.16 11.65
N GLY A 325 -21.34 4.79 10.70
CA GLY A 325 -21.99 3.48 10.67
C GLY A 325 -23.06 3.31 11.76
N LEU A 326 -23.65 4.42 12.24
CA LEU A 326 -24.65 4.42 13.30
C LEU A 326 -26.06 4.74 12.75
N GLU A 327 -27.06 4.01 13.22
CA GLU A 327 -28.49 4.35 13.07
C GLU A 327 -28.90 5.38 14.13
N ALA A 328 -29.40 6.54 13.70
CA ALA A 328 -29.89 7.59 14.62
C ALA A 328 -31.31 7.29 15.12
N VAL A 329 -31.45 6.95 16.40
CA VAL A 329 -32.73 6.76 17.07
C VAL A 329 -33.11 8.05 17.80
N LEU A 330 -33.98 8.86 17.16
CA LEU A 330 -34.50 10.10 17.73
C LEU A 330 -35.75 9.84 18.60
N PRO A 331 -35.97 10.62 19.66
CA PRO A 331 -37.13 10.47 20.53
C PRO A 331 -38.40 11.01 19.87
N GLN A 332 -39.51 10.27 20.02
CA GLN A 332 -40.82 10.64 19.47
C GLN A 332 -41.48 11.75 20.32
N GLY A 333 -42.19 12.69 19.69
CA GLY A 333 -42.96 13.72 20.38
C GLY A 333 -42.13 14.90 20.91
N MET A 334 -40.89 15.06 20.45
CA MET A 334 -40.00 16.19 20.76
C MET A 334 -39.49 16.88 19.48
N GLU A 335 -40.35 16.96 18.45
CA GLU A 335 -40.03 17.54 17.15
C GLU A 335 -39.73 19.05 17.26
N ALA A 336 -40.27 19.74 18.26
CA ALA A 336 -39.97 21.15 18.52
C ALA A 336 -38.53 21.34 19.00
N GLU A 337 -38.09 20.57 19.99
CA GLU A 337 -36.72 20.61 20.51
C GLU A 337 -35.70 20.04 19.50
N LEU A 338 -36.07 19.03 18.71
CA LEU A 338 -35.21 18.51 17.62
C LEU A 338 -35.03 19.53 16.47
N ASN A 339 -35.92 20.50 16.33
CA ASN A 339 -35.77 21.62 15.39
C ASN A 339 -35.03 22.82 16.00
N GLN A 340 -34.57 22.76 17.26
CA GLN A 340 -33.70 23.78 17.83
C GLN A 340 -32.44 23.92 16.98
N ARG A 341 -32.12 25.16 16.60
CA ARG A 341 -30.93 25.48 15.81
C ARG A 341 -29.71 25.56 16.72
N ILE A 342 -28.66 24.82 16.37
CA ILE A 342 -27.40 24.78 17.10
C ILE A 342 -26.26 25.30 16.23
N SER A 343 -25.20 25.77 16.90
CA SER A 343 -23.92 26.10 16.27
C SER A 343 -22.81 25.48 17.10
N PHE A 344 -21.89 24.76 16.48
CA PHE A 344 -20.71 24.25 17.14
C PHE A 344 -19.54 24.19 16.17
N ALA A 345 -18.33 24.27 16.71
CA ALA A 345 -17.10 24.06 15.97
C ALA A 345 -16.24 23.08 16.74
N VAL A 346 -15.80 22.03 16.06
CA VAL A 346 -14.77 21.12 16.55
C VAL A 346 -13.61 21.10 15.56
N GLU A 347 -12.41 20.93 16.08
CA GLU A 347 -11.18 20.82 15.31
C GLU A 347 -10.39 19.64 15.86
N ASN A 348 -10.06 18.68 15.00
CA ASN A 348 -9.39 17.43 15.35
C ASN A 348 -10.05 16.63 16.50
N ALA A 349 -11.39 16.65 16.60
CA ALA A 349 -12.12 15.99 17.68
C ALA A 349 -12.46 14.53 17.36
N ASP A 350 -12.26 13.61 18.31
CA ASP A 350 -12.72 12.23 18.18
C ASP A 350 -14.27 12.11 18.12
N MET A 351 -14.79 10.90 17.87
CA MET A 351 -16.24 10.65 17.76
C MET A 351 -17.03 11.06 19.01
N LYS A 352 -16.49 10.82 20.21
CA LYS A 352 -17.13 11.20 21.47
C LYS A 352 -17.11 12.71 21.64
N ALA A 353 -15.95 13.35 21.41
CA ALA A 353 -15.82 14.81 21.47
C ALA A 353 -16.72 15.53 20.45
N LEU A 354 -16.94 14.96 19.26
CA LEU A 354 -17.92 15.46 18.29
C LEU A 354 -19.36 15.38 18.83
N TRP A 355 -19.80 14.22 19.34
CA TRP A 355 -21.16 14.08 19.86
C TRP A 355 -21.38 14.90 21.13
N ASP A 356 -20.39 14.99 22.01
CA ASP A 356 -20.41 15.89 23.17
C ASP A 356 -20.60 17.35 22.73
N ALA A 357 -19.92 17.80 21.68
CA ALA A 357 -20.11 19.14 21.11
C ALA A 357 -21.51 19.32 20.51
N VAL A 358 -22.04 18.36 19.75
CA VAL A 358 -23.40 18.38 19.17
C VAL A 358 -24.48 18.52 20.26
N PHE A 359 -24.34 17.80 21.37
CA PHE A 359 -25.36 17.74 22.42
C PHE A 359 -25.13 18.71 23.60
N SER A 360 -23.98 19.38 23.66
CA SER A 360 -23.57 20.29 24.75
C SER A 360 -24.66 21.31 25.14
N GLU A 361 -25.04 22.18 24.21
CA GLU A 361 -26.01 23.28 24.39
C GLU A 361 -27.49 22.88 24.16
N THR A 362 -27.79 21.57 24.15
CA THR A 362 -29.14 21.04 23.84
C THR A 362 -29.81 20.42 25.08
N PRO A 363 -31.15 20.30 25.13
CA PRO A 363 -31.84 19.56 26.18
C PRO A 363 -31.68 18.02 26.06
N PHE A 364 -30.89 17.53 25.10
CA PHE A 364 -30.68 16.11 24.82
C PHE A 364 -29.30 15.62 25.23
N THR A 365 -29.20 14.31 25.44
CA THR A 365 -27.98 13.53 25.59
C THR A 365 -28.04 12.34 24.62
N TYR A 366 -26.91 11.68 24.42
CA TYR A 366 -26.81 10.48 23.59
C TYR A 366 -26.29 9.28 24.38
N ALA A 367 -26.60 8.08 23.88
CA ALA A 367 -25.96 6.83 24.24
C ALA A 367 -25.58 6.08 22.94
N LEU A 368 -24.51 5.29 23.00
CA LEU A 368 -24.07 4.43 21.90
C LEU A 368 -24.35 2.97 22.30
N GLU A 369 -25.28 2.32 21.61
CA GLU A 369 -25.65 0.92 21.84
C GLU A 369 -25.45 0.13 20.54
N GLY A 370 -24.29 -0.54 20.44
CA GLY A 370 -23.92 -1.30 19.24
C GLY A 370 -23.79 -0.39 18.01
N ASP A 371 -24.67 -0.58 17.04
CA ASP A 371 -24.77 0.21 15.81
C ASP A 371 -25.76 1.39 15.92
N LYS A 372 -26.22 1.75 17.13
CA LYS A 372 -27.25 2.78 17.33
C LYS A 372 -26.76 3.96 18.16
N LEU A 373 -27.11 5.16 17.69
CA LEU A 373 -27.02 6.41 18.44
C LEU A 373 -28.41 6.75 18.99
N ILE A 374 -28.61 6.49 20.28
CA ILE A 374 -29.89 6.72 20.95
C ILE A 374 -29.89 8.12 21.56
N VAL A 375 -30.78 8.99 21.09
CA VAL A 375 -30.95 10.35 21.61
C VAL A 375 -32.07 10.37 22.65
N SER A 376 -31.79 10.90 23.84
CA SER A 376 -32.74 10.99 24.95
C SER A 376 -32.68 12.36 25.63
N LYS A 377 -33.73 12.74 26.37
CA LYS A 377 -33.75 14.03 27.10
C LYS A 377 -32.81 13.96 28.30
N LYS A 378 -32.01 15.00 28.53
CA LYS A 378 -31.20 15.11 29.77
C LYS A 378 -32.12 15.01 30.99
N PRO A 379 -31.74 14.27 32.05
CA PRO A 379 -32.50 14.27 33.30
C PRO A 379 -32.56 15.70 33.84
N ALA A 380 -33.71 16.11 34.36
CA ALA A 380 -33.85 17.41 35.00
C ALA A 380 -32.91 17.49 36.22
N ALA A 381 -32.13 18.55 36.31
CA ALA A 381 -31.37 18.85 37.52
C ALA A 381 -32.36 19.05 38.69
N GLN A 382 -32.14 18.31 39.78
CA GLN A 382 -32.86 18.46 41.04
C GLN A 382 -32.24 19.59 41.88
#